data_AF-A0A523H456-F1
#
_entry.id   AF-A0A523H456-F1
#
_cell.length_a   1.000
_cell.length_b   1.000
_cell.length_c   1.000
_cell.angle_alpha   90.00
_cell.angle_beta   90.00
_cell.angle_gamma   90.00
#
_symmetry.space_group_name_H-M   'P 1'
#
loop_
_entity.id
_entity.type
_entity.pdbx_description
1 polymer ?
#
loop_
_entity_poly.entity_id
_entity_poly.type
_entity_poly.pdbx_seq_one_letter_code
_entity_poly.pdbx_strand_id
1 'polypeptide(L)'
;MKTDPYTKTILTIIAICLTINAVQQLDIIPSVYATEENKHATLDLAPFTEIIDVRIVDINTYDELNVNIKSVDTYDELKVNIKSIDTSDELDVNIKSIDTSDELDVNIDEIGGIWVKSGGPIPVTIRQQ
;
A
#
# COMPACT_ATOMS: atom_id res chain seq x y z
N MET A 1 -59.41 -53.56 31.58
CA MET A 1 -59.50 -52.80 32.85
C MET A 1 -60.44 -51.63 32.65
N LYS A 2 -61.50 -51.51 33.46
CA LYS A 2 -62.35 -50.32 33.43
C LYS A 2 -61.52 -49.18 34.03
N THR A 3 -61.02 -48.27 33.19
CA THR A 3 -60.29 -47.09 33.65
C THR A 3 -61.31 -46.11 34.21
N ASP A 4 -61.16 -45.74 35.48
CA ASP A 4 -62.01 -44.74 36.11
C ASP A 4 -61.90 -43.40 35.35
N PRO A 5 -63.02 -42.66 35.18
CA PRO A 5 -63.02 -41.41 34.41
C PRO A 5 -62.04 -40.38 34.99
N TYR A 6 -61.77 -40.43 36.29
CA TYR A 6 -60.75 -39.63 36.97
C TYR A 6 -59.34 -39.87 36.43
N THR A 7 -58.94 -41.14 36.30
CA THR A 7 -57.63 -41.52 35.77
C THR A 7 -57.49 -41.10 34.31
N LYS A 8 -58.58 -41.21 33.54
CA LYS A 8 -58.60 -40.76 32.14
C LYS A 8 -58.36 -39.25 32.02
N THR A 9 -59.04 -38.44 32.84
CA THR A 9 -58.87 -36.97 32.85
C THR A 9 -57.46 -36.56 33.26
N ILE A 10 -56.92 -37.14 34.33
CA ILE A 10 -55.56 -36.84 34.81
C ILE A 10 -54.52 -37.22 33.75
N LEU A 11 -54.67 -38.39 33.12
CA LEU A 11 -53.77 -38.85 32.06
C LEU A 11 -53.81 -37.91 30.84
N THR A 12 -54.99 -37.41 30.47
CA THR A 12 -55.14 -36.43 29.39
C THR A 12 -54.44 -35.10 29.72
N ILE A 13 -54.55 -34.61 30.95
CA ILE A 13 -53.88 -33.37 31.38
C ILE A 13 -52.35 -33.55 31.34
N ILE A 14 -51.84 -34.66 31.88
CA ILE A 14 -50.40 -34.96 31.87
C ILE A 14 -49.88 -35.06 30.43
N ALA A 15 -50.62 -35.71 29.53
CA ALA A 15 -50.26 -35.81 28.12
C ALA A 15 -50.17 -34.43 27.44
N ILE A 16 -51.09 -33.51 27.74
CA ILE A 16 -51.07 -32.13 27.21
C ILE A 16 -49.90 -31.32 27.77
N CYS A 17 -49.61 -31.44 29.07
CA CYS A 17 -48.47 -30.76 29.67
C CYS A 17 -47.14 -31.25 29.07
N LEU A 18 -47.02 -32.56 28.84
CA LEU A 18 -45.82 -33.16 28.24
C LEU A 18 -45.66 -32.76 26.77
N THR A 19 -46.74 -32.67 25.99
CA THR A 19 -46.64 -32.22 24.59
C THR A 19 -46.23 -30.76 24.48
N ILE A 20 -46.73 -29.86 25.34
CA ILE A 20 -46.29 -28.45 25.36
C ILE A 20 -44.81 -28.34 25.74
N ASN A 21 -44.36 -29.09 26.75
CA ASN A 21 -42.96 -29.09 27.17
C ASN A 21 -42.03 -29.68 26.09
N ALA A 22 -42.46 -30.74 25.41
CA ALA A 22 -41.74 -31.31 24.28
C ALA A 22 -41.62 -30.35 23.09
N VAL A 23 -42.68 -29.58 22.78
CA VAL A 23 -42.63 -28.55 21.72
C VAL A 23 -41.73 -27.37 22.09
N GLN A 24 -41.58 -27.05 23.38
CA GLN A 24 -40.64 -26.01 23.84
C GLN A 24 -39.18 -26.49 23.82
N GLN A 25 -38.92 -27.78 24.04
CA GLN A 25 -37.57 -28.36 24.02
C GLN A 25 -37.10 -28.74 22.61
N LEU A 26 -38.04 -29.04 21.72
CA LEU A 26 -37.74 -29.17 20.31
C LEU A 26 -37.67 -27.75 19.75
N ASP A 27 -36.46 -27.21 19.62
CA ASP A 27 -36.12 -26.02 18.82
C ASP A 27 -36.45 -26.30 17.33
N ILE A 28 -37.73 -26.55 17.01
CA ILE A 28 -38.25 -26.81 15.65
C ILE A 28 -38.06 -25.57 14.78
N ILE A 29 -37.94 -24.41 15.42
CA ILE A 29 -37.60 -23.16 14.77
C ILE A 29 -36.17 -22.84 15.20
N PRO A 30 -35.16 -23.05 14.34
CA PRO A 30 -33.81 -22.63 14.65
C PRO A 30 -33.84 -21.12 14.92
N SER A 31 -33.42 -20.71 16.12
CA SER A 31 -33.19 -19.29 16.41
C SER A 31 -32.02 -18.84 15.55
N VAL A 32 -32.30 -18.26 14.39
CA VAL A 32 -31.29 -17.57 13.60
C VAL A 32 -30.92 -16.33 14.41
N TYR A 33 -29.84 -16.45 15.16
CA TYR A 33 -29.14 -15.29 15.71
C TYR A 33 -28.66 -14.48 14.50
N ALA A 34 -29.33 -13.35 14.25
CA ALA A 34 -28.80 -12.29 13.42
C ALA A 34 -27.54 -11.79 14.12
N THR A 35 -26.40 -12.37 13.76
CA THR A 35 -25.14 -11.64 13.91
C THR A 35 -25.25 -10.51 12.92
N GLU A 36 -25.35 -9.28 13.44
CA GLU A 36 -25.09 -8.06 12.67
C GLU A 36 -23.64 -8.17 12.19
N GLU A 37 -23.43 -8.92 11.11
CA GLU A 37 -22.26 -8.76 10.26
C GLU A 37 -22.35 -7.32 9.77
N ASN A 38 -21.72 -6.43 10.54
CA ASN A 38 -21.24 -5.17 10.05
C ASN A 38 -20.30 -5.51 8.90
N LYS A 39 -20.87 -5.73 7.71
CA LYS A 39 -20.17 -5.66 6.44
C LYS A 39 -19.81 -4.21 6.21
N HIS A 40 -18.99 -3.66 7.09
CA HIS A 40 -17.88 -2.87 6.60
C HIS A 40 -17.23 -3.77 5.57
N ALA A 41 -17.31 -3.40 4.30
CA ALA A 41 -16.39 -3.87 3.29
C ALA A 41 -14.99 -3.44 3.75
N THR A 42 -14.46 -4.14 4.75
CA THR A 42 -13.05 -4.35 4.90
C THR A 42 -12.74 -5.12 3.65
N LEU A 43 -12.24 -4.41 2.65
CA LEU A 43 -11.46 -5.06 1.61
C LEU A 43 -10.42 -5.83 2.40
N ASP A 44 -10.60 -7.15 2.46
CA ASP A 44 -9.61 -8.06 3.01
C ASP A 44 -8.48 -8.05 1.97
N LEU A 45 -7.72 -6.96 1.96
CA LEU A 45 -6.51 -6.77 1.18
C LEU A 45 -5.48 -7.66 1.85
N ALA A 46 -5.61 -8.98 1.62
CA ALA A 46 -4.47 -9.86 1.73
C ALA A 46 -3.33 -9.19 0.95
N PRO A 47 -2.14 -8.99 1.55
CA PRO A 47 -1.04 -8.36 0.85
C PRO A 47 -0.80 -9.15 -0.43
N PHE A 48 -1.04 -8.51 -1.58
CA PHE A 48 -0.80 -9.13 -2.87
C PHE A 48 0.71 -9.39 -2.95
N THR A 49 1.11 -10.65 -2.93
CA THR A 49 2.51 -11.07 -3.05
C THR A 49 2.99 -11.13 -4.50
N GLU A 50 2.11 -10.80 -5.44
CA GLU A 50 2.34 -10.89 -6.88
C GLU A 50 2.45 -9.50 -7.51
N ILE A 51 3.11 -9.44 -8.67
CA ILE A 51 3.30 -8.20 -9.43
C ILE A 51 1.95 -7.76 -9.99
N ILE A 52 1.57 -6.50 -9.74
CA ILE A 52 0.34 -5.90 -10.24
C ILE A 52 0.70 -4.79 -11.22
N ASP A 53 0.18 -4.90 -12.43
CA ASP A 53 0.24 -3.82 -13.41
C ASP A 53 -0.79 -2.74 -13.05
N VAL A 54 -0.29 -1.56 -12.70
CA VAL A 54 -1.13 -0.41 -12.33
C VAL A 54 -0.99 0.71 -13.36
N ARG A 55 -2.12 1.36 -13.67
CA ARG A 55 -2.13 2.61 -14.43
C ARG A 55 -2.57 3.73 -13.50
N ILE A 56 -1.73 4.73 -13.34
CA ILE A 56 -2.08 5.95 -12.61
C ILE A 56 -2.73 6.92 -13.58
N VAL A 57 -3.96 7.34 -13.29
CA VAL A 57 -4.72 8.32 -14.09
C VAL A 57 -5.28 9.37 -13.14
N ASP A 58 -5.04 10.65 -13.46
CA ASP A 58 -5.69 11.82 -12.85
C ASP A 58 -5.84 11.78 -11.33
N ILE A 59 -4.72 11.67 -10.59
CA ILE A 59 -4.74 11.77 -9.13
C ILE A 59 -4.94 13.23 -8.73
N ASN A 60 -6.11 13.56 -8.18
CA ASN A 60 -6.36 14.86 -7.56
C ASN A 60 -5.85 14.86 -6.11
N THR A 61 -4.57 15.21 -5.91
CA THR A 61 -4.04 15.48 -4.57
C THR A 61 -4.23 16.95 -4.22
N TYR A 62 -4.63 17.24 -2.97
CA TYR A 62 -4.78 18.61 -2.51
C TYR A 62 -3.44 19.38 -2.47
N ASP A 63 -2.33 18.68 -2.21
CA ASP A 63 -0.98 19.28 -2.14
C ASP A 63 0.03 18.46 -2.95
N GLU A 64 0.51 17.33 -2.41
CA GLU A 64 1.60 16.54 -2.99
C GLU A 64 1.33 15.03 -2.94
N LEU A 65 1.81 14.32 -3.97
CA LEU A 65 1.80 12.86 -4.02
C LEU A 65 3.21 12.32 -3.70
N ASN A 66 3.36 11.71 -2.54
CA ASN A 66 4.60 11.06 -2.14
C ASN A 66 4.71 9.66 -2.75
N VAL A 67 5.71 9.44 -3.61
CA VAL A 67 5.94 8.15 -4.28
C VAL A 67 7.35 7.65 -3.96
N ASN A 68 7.46 6.39 -3.52
CA ASN A 68 8.73 5.72 -3.31
C ASN A 68 8.99 4.76 -4.48
N ILE A 69 9.93 5.10 -5.35
CA ILE A 69 10.26 4.32 -6.53
C ILE A 69 11.55 3.55 -6.25
N LYS A 70 11.51 2.22 -6.41
CA LYS A 70 12.69 1.36 -6.19
C LYS A 70 13.52 1.14 -7.45
N SER A 71 12.84 1.02 -8.59
CA SER A 71 13.46 0.84 -9.89
C SER A 71 12.53 1.39 -10.96
N VAL A 72 13.13 1.90 -12.04
CA VAL A 72 12.42 2.32 -13.25
C VAL A 72 13.12 1.67 -14.42
N ASP A 73 12.37 0.98 -15.25
CA ASP A 73 12.84 0.39 -16.51
C ASP A 73 12.01 1.00 -17.65
N THR A 74 12.67 1.78 -18.50
CA THR A 74 12.04 2.48 -19.63
C THR A 74 12.83 2.18 -20.90
N TYR A 75 12.11 2.02 -22.02
CA TYR A 75 12.74 1.81 -23.33
C TYR A 75 13.54 3.03 -23.81
N ASP A 76 13.05 4.23 -23.49
CA ASP A 76 13.65 5.51 -23.86
C ASP A 76 14.23 6.23 -22.64
N GLU A 77 14.94 7.33 -22.88
CA GLU A 77 15.49 8.19 -21.84
C GLU A 77 14.39 8.78 -20.93
N LEU A 78 14.53 8.59 -19.62
CA LEU A 78 13.64 9.17 -18.63
C LEU A 78 14.06 10.61 -18.31
N LYS A 79 13.23 11.58 -18.72
CA LYS A 79 13.41 12.98 -18.33
C LYS A 79 12.83 13.20 -16.93
N VAL A 80 13.68 13.55 -15.97
CA VAL A 80 13.30 13.86 -14.58
C VAL A 80 13.60 15.32 -14.28
N ASN A 81 12.63 16.03 -13.70
CA ASN A 81 12.84 17.37 -13.16
C ASN A 81 13.01 17.26 -11.65
N ILE A 82 14.20 17.57 -11.15
CA ILE A 82 14.53 17.44 -9.73
C ILE A 82 14.63 18.84 -9.13
N LYS A 83 13.88 19.09 -8.07
CA LYS A 83 13.91 20.38 -7.36
C LYS A 83 14.99 20.42 -6.28
N SER A 84 15.14 19.31 -5.55
CA SER A 84 16.11 19.17 -4.47
C SER A 84 16.49 17.70 -4.33
N ILE A 85 17.74 17.46 -3.94
CA ILE A 85 18.25 16.14 -3.57
C ILE A 85 18.84 16.29 -2.17
N ASP A 86 18.41 15.44 -1.25
CA ASP A 86 18.92 15.39 0.12
C ASP A 86 19.54 14.01 0.35
N THR A 87 20.86 13.97 0.50
CA THR A 87 21.65 12.75 0.72
C THR A 87 22.52 12.94 1.96
N SER A 88 22.69 11.85 2.72
CA SER A 88 23.56 11.88 3.90
C SER A 88 25.05 11.89 3.54
N ASP A 89 25.39 11.32 2.39
CA ASP A 89 26.75 11.24 1.85
C ASP A 89 26.87 12.06 0.55
N GLU A 90 28.10 12.15 0.03
CA GLU A 90 28.41 12.81 -1.24
C GLU A 90 27.71 12.13 -2.42
N LEU A 91 27.13 12.94 -3.31
CA LEU A 91 26.44 12.48 -4.52
C LEU A 91 27.37 12.61 -5.72
N ASP A 92 27.77 11.48 -6.30
CA ASP A 92 28.48 11.46 -7.58
C ASP A 92 27.51 11.68 -8.76
N VAL A 93 27.80 12.67 -9.60
CA VAL A 93 26.95 13.06 -10.74
C VAL A 93 27.79 13.16 -12.01
N ASN A 94 27.46 12.31 -12.99
CA ASN A 94 28.06 12.37 -14.31
C ASN A 94 27.32 13.35 -15.22
N ILE A 95 27.89 14.54 -15.41
CA ILE A 95 27.31 15.59 -16.25
C ILE A 95 27.93 15.54 -17.64
N LYS A 96 27.11 15.34 -18.68
CA LYS A 96 27.56 15.32 -20.08
C LYS A 96 27.66 16.71 -20.69
N SER A 97 26.72 17.59 -20.38
CA SER A 97 26.66 18.95 -20.91
C SER A 97 25.90 19.86 -19.96
N ILE A 98 26.35 21.10 -19.86
CA ILE A 98 25.66 22.19 -19.18
C ILE A 98 25.49 23.30 -20.22
N ASP A 99 24.27 23.83 -20.34
CA ASP A 99 23.95 24.93 -21.22
C ASP A 99 23.43 26.10 -20.36
N THR A 100 24.08 27.25 -20.48
CA THR A 100 23.86 28.44 -19.66
C THR A 100 24.08 29.68 -20.51
N SER A 101 23.23 30.70 -20.31
CA SER A 101 23.32 31.97 -21.03
C SER A 101 24.47 32.86 -20.57
N ASP A 102 24.90 32.69 -19.32
CA ASP A 102 25.90 33.50 -18.65
C ASP A 102 27.09 32.65 -18.18
N GLU A 103 28.05 33.28 -17.52
CA GLU A 103 29.22 32.62 -16.95
C GLU A 103 28.83 31.61 -15.86
N LEU A 104 29.44 30.42 -15.90
CA LEU A 104 29.22 29.35 -14.93
C LEU A 104 30.41 29.28 -13.97
N ASP A 105 30.21 29.74 -12.76
CA ASP A 105 31.19 29.57 -11.68
C ASP A 105 31.16 28.12 -11.16
N VAL A 106 32.32 27.46 -11.16
CA VAL A 106 32.49 26.09 -10.65
C VAL A 106 33.65 26.01 -9.66
N ASN A 107 33.45 25.27 -8.58
CA ASN A 107 34.52 24.90 -7.66
C ASN A 107 35.07 23.54 -8.08
N ILE A 108 36.35 23.48 -8.43
CA ILE A 108 37.01 22.27 -8.91
C ILE A 108 38.16 21.95 -7.96
N ASP A 109 38.15 20.75 -7.39
CA ASP A 109 39.23 20.27 -6.51
C ASP A 109 40.29 19.51 -7.31
N GLU A 110 39.89 18.74 -8.33
CA GLU A 110 40.77 17.87 -9.11
C GLU A 110 40.44 17.90 -10.60
N ILE A 111 41.48 17.90 -11.46
CA ILE A 111 41.34 17.77 -12.91
C ILE A 111 42.31 16.68 -13.38
N GLY A 112 41.78 15.61 -13.98
CA GLY A 112 42.58 14.58 -14.64
C GLY A 112 43.63 13.90 -13.75
N GLY A 113 43.35 13.68 -12.47
CA GLY A 113 44.30 13.06 -11.54
C GLY A 113 45.13 14.04 -10.69
N ILE A 114 44.98 15.35 -10.91
CA ILE A 114 45.83 16.39 -10.30
C ILE A 114 44.99 17.39 -9.53
N TRP A 115 45.31 17.55 -8.24
CA TRP A 115 44.70 18.56 -7.37
C TRP A 115 44.97 19.99 -7.86
N VAL A 116 43.93 20.81 -7.90
CA VAL A 116 43.99 22.22 -8.28
C VAL A 116 44.45 23.04 -7.08
N LYS A 117 45.50 23.85 -7.26
CA LYS A 117 46.03 24.72 -6.19
C LYS A 117 45.66 26.18 -6.45
N SER A 118 45.28 26.88 -5.40
CA SER A 118 44.96 28.31 -5.46
C SER A 118 46.16 29.12 -6.00
N GLY A 119 45.92 29.87 -7.09
CA GLY A 119 46.87 30.85 -7.65
C GLY A 119 47.92 30.30 -8.62
N GLY A 120 47.95 29.00 -8.90
CA GLY A 120 48.84 28.40 -9.91
C GLY A 120 48.16 28.30 -11.29
N PRO A 121 48.92 28.43 -12.41
CA PRO A 121 48.37 28.20 -13.74
C PRO A 121 47.96 26.72 -13.94
N ILE A 122 46.85 26.49 -14.65
CA ILE A 122 46.39 25.14 -15.00
C ILE A 122 47.10 24.69 -16.29
N PRO A 123 47.87 23.60 -16.27
CA PRO A 123 48.53 23.10 -17.47
C PRO A 123 47.51 22.47 -18.42
N VAL A 124 47.42 22.97 -19.65
CA VAL A 124 46.53 22.44 -20.70
C VAL A 124 47.35 21.89 -21.86
N THR A 125 46.94 20.75 -22.40
CA THR A 125 47.54 20.19 -23.63
C THR A 125 46.65 20.54 -24.82
N ILE A 126 47.18 21.32 -25.75
CA ILE A 126 46.49 21.71 -26.98
C ILE A 126 46.99 20.80 -28.09
N ARG A 127 46.08 20.13 -28.82
CA ARG A 127 46.44 19.45 -30.07
C ARG A 127 46.53 20.51 -31.17
N GLN A 128 47.72 20.75 -31.72
CA GLN A 128 47.87 21.58 -32.91
C GLN A 128 47.28 20.82 -34.11
N GLN A 129 46.43 21.51 -34.86
CA GLN A 129 45.88 21.04 -36.14
C GLN A 129 46.94 21.08 -37.23
#